data_AF-A0A1F5KCG9-F1
#
_entry.id   AF-A0A1F5KCG9-F1
#
_cell.length_a   1.000
_cell.length_b   1.000
_cell.length_c   1.000
_cell.angle_alpha   90.00
_cell.angle_beta   90.00
_cell.angle_gamma   90.00
#
_symmetry.space_group_name_H-M   'P 1'
#
loop_
_entity.id
_entity.type
_entity.pdbx_description
1 polymer ?
#
loop_
_entity_poly.entity_id
_entity_poly.type
_entity_poly.pdbx_seq_one_letter_code
_entity_poly.pdbx_strand_id
1 'polypeptide(L)' 'MQTVYSNPCIRCGKDRIVSKEWTQQIGNTVLTRTETVCPDKICQEAVESDMEEKRLKKEAIMNRKSLPKTPVA' A
#
# COMPACT_ATOMS: atom_id res chain seq x y z
N MET A 1 -7.30 24.20 -12.90
CA MET A 1 -6.25 23.55 -13.71
C MET A 1 -5.85 22.28 -12.97
N GLN A 2 -6.22 21.10 -13.47
CA GLN A 2 -5.75 19.84 -12.88
C GLN A 2 -4.32 19.62 -13.35
N THR A 3 -3.36 19.79 -12.45
CA THR A 3 -1.97 19.39 -12.69
C THR A 3 -1.96 17.88 -12.91
N VAL A 4 -1.60 17.44 -14.12
CA VAL A 4 -1.40 16.01 -14.40
C VAL A 4 -0.16 15.58 -13.62
N TYR A 5 -0.39 15.07 -12.42
CA TYR A 5 0.67 14.54 -11.57
C TYR A 5 1.12 13.20 -12.14
N SER A 6 2.34 13.14 -12.69
CA SER A 6 2.95 11.89 -13.12
C SER A 6 3.36 11.08 -11.89
N ASN A 7 2.89 9.84 -11.83
CA ASN A 7 3.22 8.88 -10.78
C ASN A 7 3.88 7.66 -11.44
N PRO A 8 5.15 7.77 -11.86
CA PRO A 8 5.83 6.69 -12.55
C PRO A 8 6.13 5.54 -11.59
N CYS A 9 5.98 4.32 -12.09
CA CYS A 9 6.35 3.12 -11.36
C CYS A 9 7.87 3.02 -11.24
N ILE A 10 8.39 2.93 -10.02
CA ILE A 10 9.83 2.79 -9.76
C ILE A 10 10.46 1.49 -10.30
N ARG A 11 9.62 0.50 -10.67
CA ARG A 11 10.06 -0.80 -11.20
C ARG A 11 10.15 -0.81 -12.72
N CYS A 12 9.08 -0.40 -13.40
CA CYS A 12 8.95 -0.49 -14.86
C CYS A 12 8.94 0.86 -15.57
N GLY A 13 8.94 1.99 -14.84
CA GLY A 13 8.94 3.34 -15.39
C GLY A 13 7.60 3.84 -15.95
N LYS A 14 6.60 2.95 -16.12
CA LYS A 14 5.26 3.31 -16.64
C LYS A 14 4.46 4.10 -15.61
N ASP A 15 3.68 5.09 -16.06
CA ASP A 15 2.76 5.83 -15.19
C ASP A 15 1.70 4.91 -14.58
N ARG A 16 1.53 4.99 -13.27
CA ARG A 16 0.48 4.26 -12.55
C ARG A 16 -0.89 4.84 -12.90
N ILE A 17 -1.89 3.97 -12.98
CA ILE A 17 -3.28 4.34 -13.23
C ILE A 17 -4.07 4.33 -11.92
N VAL A 18 -5.07 5.21 -11.80
CA VAL A 18 -5.99 5.20 -10.65
C VAL A 18 -6.93 4.01 -10.80
N SER A 19 -6.89 3.10 -9.83
CA SER A 19 -7.78 1.93 -9.78
C SER A 19 -9.09 2.27 -9.07
N LYS A 20 -8.97 2.95 -7.92
CA LYS A 20 -10.11 3.26 -7.06
C LYS A 20 -9.88 4.55 -6.32
N GLU A 21 -10.93 5.35 -6.18
CA GLU A 21 -10.92 6.53 -5.34
C GLU A 21 -12.15 6.50 -4.45
N TRP A 22 -11.96 6.75 -3.16
CA TRP A 22 -13.07 6.83 -2.23
C TRP A 22 -12.80 7.85 -1.14
N THR A 23 -13.87 8.54 -0.74
CA THR A 23 -13.85 9.46 0.38
C THR A 23 -14.34 8.75 1.62
N GLN A 24 -13.55 8.82 2.70
CA GLN A 24 -13.91 8.28 4.00
C GLN A 24 -13.95 9.43 5.01
N GLN A 25 -15.05 9.52 5.75
CA GLN A 25 -15.13 10.44 6.87
C GLN A 25 -14.53 9.79 8.11
N ILE A 26 -13.50 10.42 8.68
CA ILE A 26 -12.84 9.98 9.91
C ILE A 26 -13.00 11.10 10.93
N GLY A 27 -13.97 10.92 11.84
CA GLY A 27 -14.39 11.96 12.78
C GLY A 27 -14.95 13.18 12.05
N ASN A 28 -14.31 14.34 12.24
CA ASN A 28 -14.69 15.61 11.61
C ASN A 28 -13.93 15.89 10.30
N THR A 29 -13.06 14.98 9.85
CA THR A 29 -12.23 15.18 8.66
C THR A 29 -12.66 14.25 7.54
N VAL A 30 -12.74 14.79 6.32
CA VAL A 30 -12.96 14.01 5.10
C VAL A 30 -11.59 13.64 4.51
N LEU A 31 -11.29 12.34 4.45
CA LEU A 31 -10.08 11.79 3.86
C LEU A 31 -10.42 11.20 2.49
N THR A 32 -9.85 11.75 1.43
CA THR A 32 -9.87 11.13 0.10
C THR A 32 -8.70 10.16 -0.02
N ARG A 33 -8.98 8.89 -0.26
CA ARG A 33 -7.97 7.88 -0.58
C ARG A 33 -8.05 7.53 -2.05
N THR A 34 -6.91 7.62 -2.72
CA THR A 34 -6.73 7.23 -4.12
C THR A 34 -5.78 6.05 -4.17
N GLU A 35 -6.27 4.94 -4.72
CA GLU A 35 -5.50 3.73 -4.95
C GLU A 35 -5.04 3.68 -6.41
N THR A 36 -3.75 3.44 -6.60
CA THR A 36 -3.11 3.42 -7.93
C THR A 36 -2.44 2.08 -8.17
N VAL A 37 -2.53 1.58 -9.40
CA VAL A 37 -1.94 0.30 -9.83
C VAL A 37 -1.01 0.49 -11.03
N CYS A 38 -0.05 -0.42 -11.17
CA CYS A 38 0.80 -0.45 -12.36
C CYS A 38 0.01 -1.05 -13.54
N PRO A 39 0.00 -0.41 -14.73
CA PRO A 39 -0.70 -0.96 -15.90
C PRO A 39 -0.01 -2.22 -16.47
N ASP A 40 1.26 -2.45 -16.11
CA ASP A 40 1.98 -3.66 -16.47
C ASP A 40 1.65 -4.79 -15.49
N LYS A 41 0.95 -5.82 -16.00
CA LYS A 41 0.48 -6.96 -15.21
C LYS A 41 1.63 -7.71 -14.53
N ILE A 42 2.74 -7.94 -15.23
CA ILE A 42 3.89 -8.67 -14.68
C ILE A 42 4.52 -7.86 -13.54
N CYS A 43 4.66 -6.54 -13.75
CA CYS A 43 5.17 -5.64 -12.71
C CYS A 43 4.22 -5.56 -11.50
N GLN A 44 2.91 -5.55 -11.73
CA GLN A 44 1.90 -5.47 -10.67
C GLN A 44 1.89 -6.75 -9.83
N GLU A 45 1.88 -7.93 -10.47
CA GLU A 45 1.91 -9.23 -9.80
C GLU A 45 3.17 -9.39 -8.93
N ALA A 46 4.33 -8.94 -9.42
CA ALA A 46 5.56 -8.95 -8.62
C ALA A 46 5.45 -8.06 -7.37
N VAL A 47 4.80 -6.89 -7.46
CA VAL A 47 4.58 -6.02 -6.29
C VAL A 47 3.60 -6.66 -5.32
N GLU A 48 2.51 -7.25 -5.81
CA GLU A 48 1.50 -7.91 -4.98
C GLU A 48 2.09 -9.10 -4.23
N SER A 49 2.92 -9.90 -4.89
CA SER A 49 3.64 -11.02 -4.27
C SER A 49 4.55 -10.54 -3.13
N ASP A 50 5.34 -9.49 -3.34
CA ASP A 50 6.21 -8.92 -2.31
C ASP A 50 5.42 -8.32 -1.14
N MET A 51 4.28 -7.70 -1.44
CA MET A 51 3.40 -7.10 -0.43
C MET A 51 2.72 -8.17 0.41
N GLU A 52 2.32 -9.28 -0.19
CA GLU A 52 1.76 -10.43 0.50
C GLU A 52 2.79 -11.10 1.40
N GLU A 53 4.03 -11.31 0.93
CA GLU A 53 5.09 -11.85 1.76
C GLU A 53 5.36 -10.98 2.99
N LYS A 54 5.41 -9.65 2.80
CA LYS A 54 5.56 -8.69 3.90
C LYS A 54 4.36 -8.71 4.86
N ARG A 55 3.14 -8.86 4.34
CA ARG A 55 1.92 -8.98 5.14
C ARG A 55 1.99 -10.23 6.03
N LEU A 56 2.30 -11.38 5.45
CA LEU A 56 2.45 -12.64 6.17
C LEU A 56 3.56 -12.58 7.23
N LYS A 57 4.72 -12.00 6.91
CA LYS A 57 5.80 -11.77 7.89
C LYS A 57 5.34 -10.89 9.04
N LYS A 58 4.62 -9.79 8.75
CA LYS A 58 4.08 -8.88 9.77
C LYS A 58 3.06 -9.60 10.65
N GLU A 59 2.15 -10.37 10.08
CA GLU A 59 1.14 -11.15 10.80
C GLU A 59 1.78 -12.22 11.68
N ALA A 60 2.77 -12.95 11.18
CA ALA A 60 3.52 -13.91 11.97
C ALA A 60 4.21 -13.25 13.18
N ILE A 61 4.79 -12.05 13.01
CA ILE A 61 5.39 -11.29 14.11
C ILE A 61 4.32 -10.83 15.11
N MET A 62 3.18 -10.32 14.65
CA MET A 62 2.10 -9.86 15.53
C MET A 62 1.48 -11.03 16.32
N ASN A 63 1.27 -12.18 15.67
CA ASN A 63 0.73 -13.38 16.30
C ASN A 63 1.72 -14.01 17.29
N ARG A 64 3.03 -13.93 17.02
CA ARG A 64 4.08 -14.31 17.99
C ARG A 64 4.19 -13.34 19.18
N LYS A 65 3.79 -12.07 18.99
CA LYS A 65 3.83 -10.98 20.01
C LYS A 65 2.64 -10.96 20.97
N SER A 66 1.79 -11.98 21.00
CA SER A 66 0.88 -12.23 22.14
C SER A 66 1.63 -12.60 23.43
N LEU A 67 2.96 -12.81 23.36
CA LEU A 67 3.83 -12.89 24.52
C LEU A 67 4.15 -11.48 25.07
N PRO A 68 4.12 -11.29 26.40
CA PRO A 68 4.28 -9.98 27.04
C PRO A 68 5.63 -9.36 26.65
N LYS A 69 5.60 -8.07 26.28
CA LYS A 69 6.79 -7.28 25.99
C LYS A 69 7.69 -7.29 27.23
N THR A 70 8.80 -8.02 27.19
CA THR A 70 9.85 -7.83 28.19
C THR A 70 10.44 -6.43 28.00
N PRO A 71 10.67 -5.67 29.10
CA PRO A 71 11.32 -4.38 29.01
C PRO A 71 12.76 -4.60 28.56
N VAL A 72 13.17 -3.86 27.53
CA VAL A 72 14.58 -3.77 27.14
C VAL A 72 15.31 -3.02 28.26
N ALA A 73 16.28 -3.70 28.87
CA ALA A 73 17.14 -3.18 29.93
C ALA A 73 18.10 -2.10 29.44
#